data_AF-A0A3M2IZ54-F1
#
_entry.id   AF-A0A3M2IZ54-F1
#
_cell.length_a   1.000
_cell.length_b   1.000
_cell.length_c   1.000
_cell.angle_alpha   90.00
_cell.angle_beta   90.00
_cell.angle_gamma   90.00
#
_symmetry.space_group_name_H-M   'P 1'
#
loop_
_entity.id
_entity.type
_entity.pdbx_description
1 polymer ?
#
loop_
_entity_poly.entity_id
_entity_poly.type
_entity_poly.pdbx_seq_one_letter_code
_entity_poly.pdbx_strand_id
1 'polypeptide(L)'
;ASLAFAAVAAGAPALLLPGVVLLLVVAACAPRGRRLRVVLAAVPALVLLGPVLAEVVARGSDGLRLLLADPGAPVASAPTSAVATLLGVPADASSLVPAWLPDWVPDQVVTWWPVATGGAVLLLALLALLRGAPQARVVRLGWVVAVVGLAVALLAGRVVVGQDDGAVVVGWAGSGASLAAAGLLLAAVTGTRGLRHRLEGVTFGWRQLTAGLVAVVVVALPLATWIGWAWQTRDGAAGDLTTRERAVVPAIGRQTQDSADAPRVLALGADADGSVDWQLLRGDGPQVVDDAAAVRTRDLAGALDDPATAEPDAATTELEAVVGTLSAGATEDVATDLAALAVANVLVPPVPVAQGDDVAQGQARSALVGRLDSTPGLERITEGDTGVIWRVQPAGAASGDDDAEPVTAVVTAWARLVPDASSATDADGLATGSAAVAAEPGGRVATTIPAGDPGRLLVLAERADAGWRATLDGRPLRAVTDGWRQTFEVGAAGGDLVVEHRATDRTVWTVAQVVVGALALLLALPVRRRRAGRR
;
A
#
# COMPACT_ATOMS: atom_id res chain seq x y z
N ALA A 1 14.39 -18.54 12.43
CA ALA A 1 14.76 -17.21 12.97
C ALA A 1 14.98 -16.22 11.84
N SER A 2 15.95 -16.44 10.94
CA SER A 2 16.19 -15.55 9.80
C SER A 2 14.98 -15.40 8.87
N LEU A 3 14.39 -16.52 8.43
CA LEU A 3 13.18 -16.50 7.59
C LEU A 3 11.97 -15.87 8.31
N ALA A 4 11.82 -16.13 9.61
CA ALA A 4 10.75 -15.53 10.41
C ALA A 4 10.94 -14.01 10.52
N PHE A 5 12.18 -13.54 10.70
CA PHE A 5 12.48 -12.11 10.73
C PHE A 5 12.23 -11.46 9.37
N ALA A 6 12.58 -12.13 8.26
CA ALA A 6 12.26 -11.66 6.91
C ALA A 6 10.75 -11.54 6.68
N ALA A 7 9.95 -12.52 7.12
CA ALA A 7 8.50 -12.47 7.02
C ALA A 7 7.89 -11.34 7.86
N VAL A 8 8.37 -11.16 9.10
CA VAL A 8 7.93 -10.05 9.97
C VAL A 8 8.29 -8.70 9.36
N ALA A 9 9.51 -8.55 8.85
CA ALA A 9 9.94 -7.31 8.21
C ALA A 9 9.17 -7.02 6.91
N ALA A 10 8.81 -8.05 6.14
CA ALA A 10 8.00 -7.90 4.93
C ALA A 10 6.59 -7.38 5.22
N GLY A 11 5.95 -7.87 6.29
CA GLY A 11 4.64 -7.40 6.71
C GLY A 11 4.67 -6.08 7.48
N ALA A 12 5.77 -5.77 8.16
CA ALA A 12 5.97 -4.54 8.92
C ALA A 12 7.40 -4.01 8.72
N PRO A 13 7.65 -3.24 7.64
CA PRO A 13 8.98 -2.70 7.32
C PRO A 13 9.59 -1.88 8.46
N ALA A 14 8.74 -1.26 9.30
CA ALA A 14 9.11 -0.49 10.49
C ALA A 14 9.98 -1.29 11.47
N LEU A 15 9.84 -2.63 11.49
CA LEU A 15 10.58 -3.50 12.39
C LEU A 15 11.95 -3.93 11.86
N LEU A 16 12.32 -3.58 10.63
CA LEU A 16 13.59 -3.97 10.03
C LEU A 16 14.79 -3.39 10.81
N LEU A 17 14.91 -2.06 10.89
CA LEU A 17 16.04 -1.42 11.56
C LEU A 17 16.09 -1.74 13.07
N PRO A 18 14.97 -1.65 13.83
CA PRO A 18 14.93 -2.06 15.23
C PRO A 18 15.30 -3.52 15.43
N GLY A 19 14.81 -4.41 14.56
CA GLY A 19 15.12 -5.84 14.62
C GLY A 19 16.60 -6.13 14.37
N VAL A 20 17.24 -5.43 13.43
CA VAL A 20 18.69 -5.53 13.18
C VAL A 20 19.48 -5.07 14.41
N VAL A 21 19.10 -3.93 15.02
CA VAL A 21 19.74 -3.44 16.26
C VAL A 21 19.60 -4.45 17.39
N LEU A 22 18.42 -5.03 17.57
CA LEU A 22 18.18 -6.08 18.58
C LEU A 22 19.03 -7.33 18.31
N LEU A 23 19.18 -7.76 17.06
CA LEU A 23 20.07 -8.86 16.68
C LEU A 23 21.53 -8.54 17.00
N LEU A 24 21.99 -7.30 16.81
CA LEU A 24 23.34 -6.87 17.17
C LEU A 24 23.55 -6.88 18.69
N VAL A 25 22.58 -6.42 19.48
CA VAL A 25 22.61 -6.51 20.95
C VAL A 25 22.70 -7.97 21.40
N VAL A 26 21.88 -8.85 20.83
CA VAL A 26 21.93 -10.30 21.12
C VAL A 26 23.27 -10.89 20.71
N ALA A 27 23.83 -10.50 19.57
CA ALA A 27 25.13 -10.95 19.10
C ALA A 27 26.27 -10.51 20.02
N ALA A 28 26.21 -9.30 20.59
CA ALA A 28 27.21 -8.82 21.55
C ALA A 28 27.23 -9.69 22.83
N CYS A 29 26.05 -10.13 23.29
CA CYS A 29 25.90 -11.01 24.45
C CYS A 29 26.18 -12.49 24.15
N ALA A 30 26.19 -12.90 22.87
CA ALA A 30 26.39 -14.29 22.48
C ALA A 30 27.86 -14.74 22.60
N PRO A 31 28.12 -16.04 22.88
CA PRO A 31 29.47 -16.59 22.87
C PRO A 31 30.11 -16.43 21.49
N ARG A 32 31.43 -16.19 21.44
CA ARG A 32 32.18 -15.81 20.22
C ARG A 32 31.84 -16.64 18.98
N GLY A 33 31.71 -17.97 19.11
CA GLY A 33 31.40 -18.87 17.99
C GLY A 33 29.96 -18.80 17.44
N ARG A 34 29.04 -18.06 18.09
CA ARG A 34 27.64 -17.90 17.66
C ARG A 34 27.29 -16.50 17.17
N ARG A 35 28.15 -15.50 17.42
CA ARG A 35 27.88 -14.09 17.09
C ARG A 35 27.56 -13.90 15.61
N LEU A 36 28.41 -14.44 14.74
CA LEU A 36 28.22 -14.35 13.28
C LEU A 36 26.87 -14.95 12.85
N ARG A 37 26.44 -16.07 13.43
CA ARG A 37 25.15 -16.71 13.09
C ARG A 37 23.95 -15.85 13.47
N VAL A 38 24.06 -15.08 14.57
CA VAL A 38 23.00 -14.15 14.98
C VAL A 38 22.94 -12.97 14.02
N VAL A 39 24.09 -12.39 13.66
CA VAL A 39 24.15 -11.27 12.70
C VAL A 39 23.65 -11.69 11.32
N LEU A 40 24.05 -12.87 10.84
CA LEU A 40 23.60 -13.42 9.56
C LEU A 40 22.08 -13.69 9.52
N ALA A 41 21.39 -13.70 10.67
CA ALA A 41 19.93 -13.84 10.69
C ALA A 41 19.21 -12.62 10.09
N ALA A 42 19.85 -11.45 10.03
CA ALA A 42 19.31 -10.25 9.40
C ALA A 42 19.38 -10.27 7.87
N VAL A 43 20.30 -11.06 7.29
CA VAL A 43 20.61 -11.01 5.85
C VAL A 43 19.39 -11.24 4.96
N PRO A 44 18.53 -12.26 5.20
CA PRO A 44 17.35 -12.44 4.36
C PRO A 44 16.37 -11.27 4.40
N ALA A 45 16.19 -10.62 5.56
CA ALA A 45 15.31 -9.46 5.68
C ALA A 45 15.89 -8.22 4.97
N LEU A 46 17.21 -7.98 5.12
CA LEU A 46 17.91 -6.89 4.45
C LEU A 46 17.92 -7.05 2.93
N VAL A 47 18.09 -8.28 2.44
CA VAL A 47 18.05 -8.57 0.99
C VAL A 47 16.62 -8.52 0.47
N LEU A 48 15.62 -8.91 1.26
CA LEU A 48 14.23 -8.79 0.85
C LEU A 48 13.82 -7.32 0.68
N LEU A 49 14.12 -6.47 1.67
CA LEU A 49 13.74 -5.06 1.71
C LEU A 49 14.79 -4.09 1.14
N GLY A 50 15.87 -4.58 0.54
CA GLY A 50 16.92 -3.69 0.05
C GLY A 50 16.51 -2.68 -1.04
N PRO A 51 15.54 -2.94 -1.94
CA PRO A 51 15.08 -1.92 -2.88
C PRO A 51 14.32 -0.80 -2.16
N VAL A 52 13.55 -1.17 -1.13
CA VAL A 52 12.89 -0.21 -0.24
C VAL A 52 13.94 0.62 0.50
N LEU A 53 15.00 -0.01 1.02
CA LEU A 53 16.10 0.72 1.67
C LEU A 53 16.87 1.63 0.68
N ALA A 54 17.07 1.19 -0.55
CA ALA A 54 17.70 2.01 -1.59
C ALA A 54 16.84 3.25 -1.88
N GLU A 55 15.52 3.08 -1.99
CA GLU A 55 14.57 4.18 -2.17
C GLU A 55 14.55 5.12 -0.95
N VAL A 56 14.57 4.58 0.27
CA VAL A 56 14.67 5.36 1.50
C VAL A 56 15.92 6.24 1.50
N VAL A 57 17.06 5.66 1.13
CA VAL A 57 18.34 6.37 1.05
C VAL A 57 18.31 7.43 -0.06
N ALA A 58 17.73 7.12 -1.21
CA ALA A 58 17.63 8.05 -2.34
C ALA A 58 16.75 9.26 -2.02
N ARG A 59 15.67 9.07 -1.25
CA ARG A 59 14.75 10.15 -0.80
C ARG A 59 15.22 10.89 0.46
N GLY A 60 16.32 10.47 1.10
CA GLY A 60 16.81 11.11 2.32
C GLY A 60 15.83 11.00 3.50
N SER A 61 15.51 12.13 4.14
CA SER A 61 14.61 12.16 5.30
C SER A 61 13.17 11.78 4.96
N ASP A 62 12.70 12.15 3.77
CA ASP A 62 11.33 11.84 3.33
C ASP A 62 11.13 10.34 3.10
N GLY A 63 12.22 9.66 2.75
CA GLY A 63 12.27 8.20 2.65
C GLY A 63 11.91 7.48 3.96
N LEU A 64 12.06 8.12 5.13
CA LEU A 64 11.73 7.48 6.41
C LEU A 64 10.23 7.14 6.53
N ARG A 65 9.35 7.91 5.85
CA ARG A 65 7.91 7.59 5.79
C ARG A 65 7.67 6.22 5.18
N LEU A 66 8.44 5.84 4.16
CA LEU A 66 8.31 4.54 3.50
C LEU A 66 8.64 3.35 4.41
N LEU A 67 9.51 3.53 5.41
CA LEU A 67 9.78 2.47 6.40
C LEU A 67 8.65 2.30 7.42
N LEU A 68 7.90 3.37 7.69
CA LEU A 68 6.81 3.38 8.67
C LEU A 68 5.44 3.15 8.04
N ALA A 69 5.36 3.22 6.71
CA ALA A 69 4.19 2.89 5.93
C ALA A 69 4.02 1.37 5.85
N ASP A 70 2.82 0.90 6.19
CA ASP A 70 2.46 -0.51 6.01
C ASP A 70 2.15 -0.82 4.53
N PRO A 71 2.38 -2.07 4.10
CA PRO A 71 1.99 -2.51 2.76
C PRO A 71 0.45 -2.58 2.64
N GLY A 72 -0.10 -2.08 1.53
CA GLY A 72 -1.54 -2.05 1.27
C GLY A 72 -2.10 -0.62 1.27
N ALA A 73 -3.42 -0.48 1.37
CA ALA A 73 -4.08 0.83 1.47
C ALA A 73 -3.80 1.48 2.84
N PRO A 74 -3.64 2.81 2.91
CA PRO A 74 -3.61 3.50 4.19
C PRO A 74 -4.98 3.39 4.84
N VAL A 75 -5.03 3.15 6.15
CA VAL A 75 -6.29 3.23 6.89
C VAL A 75 -6.06 4.21 8.03
N ALA A 76 -6.86 5.28 8.06
CA ALA A 76 -6.81 6.24 9.14
C ALA A 76 -7.02 5.52 10.48
N SER A 77 -6.14 5.77 11.44
CA SER A 77 -6.27 5.24 12.79
C SER A 77 -5.99 6.33 13.80
N ALA A 78 -6.87 6.45 14.81
CA ALA A 78 -6.68 7.40 15.89
C ALA A 78 -5.59 6.87 16.84
N PRO A 79 -4.43 7.55 16.96
CA PRO A 79 -3.40 7.11 17.89
C PRO A 79 -3.93 7.20 19.33
N THR A 80 -3.67 6.17 20.13
CA THR A 80 -4.05 6.16 21.54
C THR A 80 -2.93 6.70 22.43
N SER A 81 -3.21 6.82 23.74
CA SER A 81 -2.20 7.25 24.71
C SER A 81 -0.99 6.31 24.74
N ALA A 82 0.19 6.84 25.09
CA ALA A 82 1.40 6.03 25.24
C ALA A 82 1.25 4.89 26.27
N VAL A 83 0.41 5.10 27.29
CA VAL A 83 0.09 4.08 28.30
C VAL A 83 -0.74 2.96 27.70
N ALA A 84 -1.79 3.29 26.93
CA ALA A 84 -2.58 2.29 26.23
C ALA A 84 -1.73 1.49 25.22
N THR A 85 -0.83 2.17 24.49
CA THR A 85 0.12 1.53 23.56
C THR A 85 1.06 0.56 24.28
N LEU A 86 1.61 0.95 25.44
CA LEU A 86 2.42 0.07 26.28
C LEU A 86 1.63 -1.16 26.76
N LEU A 87 0.33 -0.99 27.01
CA LEU A 87 -0.59 -2.05 27.42
C LEU A 87 -1.15 -2.83 26.22
N GLY A 88 -0.58 -2.69 25.03
CA GLY A 88 -0.91 -3.49 23.86
C GLY A 88 -2.15 -3.04 23.10
N VAL A 89 -2.63 -1.82 23.36
CA VAL A 89 -3.75 -1.20 22.63
C VAL A 89 -3.16 -0.12 21.71
N PRO A 90 -3.06 -0.33 20.38
CA PRO A 90 -2.39 0.61 19.48
C PRO A 90 -3.31 1.71 18.92
N ALA A 91 -4.62 1.51 18.93
CA ALA A 91 -5.64 2.41 18.39
C ALA A 91 -6.93 2.30 19.22
N ASP A 92 -8.05 2.84 18.74
CA ASP A 92 -9.35 2.63 19.38
C ASP A 92 -9.63 1.13 19.55
N ALA A 93 -10.02 0.76 20.77
CA ALA A 93 -10.26 -0.61 21.19
C ALA A 93 -11.66 -0.80 21.77
N SER A 94 -12.57 0.12 21.47
CA SER A 94 -14.01 -0.04 21.68
C SER A 94 -14.51 -1.39 21.14
N SER A 95 -14.01 -1.84 19.99
CA SER A 95 -14.31 -3.14 19.39
C SER A 95 -13.77 -4.36 20.15
N LEU A 96 -12.84 -4.17 21.11
CA LEU A 96 -12.36 -5.25 21.98
C LEU A 96 -13.24 -5.43 23.22
N VAL A 97 -14.17 -4.51 23.48
CA VAL A 97 -15.14 -4.61 24.57
C VAL A 97 -16.29 -5.52 24.10
N PRO A 98 -16.51 -6.66 24.76
CA PRO A 98 -17.57 -7.57 24.35
C PRO A 98 -18.95 -6.93 24.49
N ALA A 99 -19.71 -6.92 23.39
CA ALA A 99 -21.07 -6.37 23.36
C ALA A 99 -22.06 -7.10 24.29
N TRP A 100 -21.74 -8.32 24.71
CA TRP A 100 -22.55 -9.12 25.65
C TRP A 100 -22.29 -8.80 27.12
N LEU A 101 -21.39 -7.85 27.44
CA LEU A 101 -21.20 -7.39 28.81
C LEU A 101 -22.53 -6.83 29.34
N PRO A 102 -23.07 -7.36 30.46
CA PRO A 102 -24.34 -6.87 30.99
C PRO A 102 -24.24 -5.41 31.45
N ASP A 103 -25.34 -4.66 31.35
CA ASP A 103 -25.41 -3.25 31.76
C ASP A 103 -25.10 -3.01 33.25
N TRP A 104 -25.14 -4.04 34.09
CA TRP A 104 -24.74 -3.95 35.50
C TRP A 104 -23.22 -3.84 35.69
N VAL A 105 -22.42 -4.07 34.64
CA VAL A 105 -20.97 -4.04 34.73
C VAL A 105 -20.55 -2.59 34.89
N PRO A 106 -19.79 -2.23 35.93
CA PRO A 106 -19.40 -0.85 36.14
C PRO A 106 -18.63 -0.30 34.94
N ASP A 107 -18.91 0.95 34.53
CA ASP A 107 -18.25 1.64 33.41
C ASP A 107 -16.72 1.64 33.51
N GLN A 108 -16.19 1.58 34.74
CA GLN A 108 -14.75 1.46 34.95
C GLN A 108 -14.21 0.14 34.39
N VAL A 109 -14.91 -0.98 34.57
CA VAL A 109 -14.48 -2.28 34.04
C VAL A 109 -14.45 -2.26 32.52
N VAL A 110 -15.46 -1.63 31.90
CA VAL A 110 -15.54 -1.46 30.44
C VAL A 110 -14.35 -0.64 29.93
N THR A 111 -14.05 0.50 30.58
CA THR A 111 -12.93 1.38 30.23
C THR A 111 -11.57 0.67 30.30
N TRP A 112 -11.35 -0.14 31.34
CA TRP A 112 -10.07 -0.84 31.55
C TRP A 112 -9.97 -2.20 30.84
N TRP A 113 -11.06 -2.69 30.25
CA TRP A 113 -11.11 -4.00 29.61
C TRP A 113 -10.05 -4.18 28.51
N PRO A 114 -9.90 -3.26 27.53
CA PRO A 114 -8.94 -3.45 26.44
C PRO A 114 -7.48 -3.55 26.91
N VAL A 115 -7.13 -2.86 27.99
CA VAL A 115 -5.76 -2.80 28.52
C VAL A 115 -5.49 -3.85 29.59
N ALA A 116 -6.50 -4.61 30.04
CA ALA A 116 -6.37 -5.57 31.15
C ALA A 116 -5.36 -6.68 30.84
N THR A 117 -5.39 -7.23 29.61
CA THR A 117 -4.45 -8.26 29.16
C THR A 117 -3.01 -7.76 29.13
N GLY A 118 -2.77 -6.56 28.57
CA GLY A 118 -1.44 -5.95 28.60
C GLY A 118 -0.98 -5.61 30.01
N GLY A 119 -1.89 -5.15 30.88
CA GLY A 119 -1.63 -4.89 32.29
C GLY A 119 -1.19 -6.14 33.04
N ALA A 120 -1.83 -7.28 32.81
CA ALA A 120 -1.46 -8.57 33.40
C ALA A 120 -0.06 -9.03 32.93
N VAL A 121 0.23 -8.89 31.63
CA VAL A 121 1.55 -9.23 31.07
C VAL A 121 2.64 -8.30 31.63
N LEU A 122 2.37 -6.99 31.71
CA LEU A 122 3.27 -6.00 32.27
C LEU A 122 3.55 -6.28 33.76
N LEU A 123 2.52 -6.60 34.54
CA LEU A 123 2.66 -6.99 35.95
C LEU A 123 3.60 -8.19 36.09
N LEU A 124 3.42 -9.23 35.28
CA LEU A 124 4.32 -10.39 35.29
C LEU A 124 5.76 -10.04 34.87
N ALA A 125 5.92 -9.18 33.86
CA ALA A 125 7.22 -8.72 33.41
C ALA A 125 7.95 -7.88 34.48
N LEU A 126 7.20 -7.08 35.26
CA LEU A 126 7.72 -6.33 36.41
C LEU A 126 8.12 -7.28 37.54
N LEU A 127 7.29 -8.27 37.88
CA LEU A 127 7.62 -9.30 38.87
C LEU A 127 8.82 -10.15 38.44
N ALA A 128 9.06 -10.30 37.13
CA ALA A 128 10.23 -10.99 36.60
C ALA A 128 11.55 -10.23 36.88
N LEU A 129 11.52 -8.90 37.08
CA LEU A 129 12.72 -8.11 37.44
C LEU A 129 13.25 -8.47 38.83
N LEU A 130 12.39 -8.99 39.71
CA LEU A 130 12.77 -9.46 41.05
C LEU A 130 13.52 -10.82 40.99
N ARG A 131 13.72 -11.40 39.81
CA ARG A 131 14.38 -12.70 39.63
C ARG A 131 15.90 -12.57 39.67
N GLY A 132 16.54 -13.58 40.27
CA GLY A 132 17.99 -13.62 40.46
C GLY A 132 18.81 -13.88 39.19
N ALA A 133 20.13 -13.99 39.38
CA ALA A 133 21.16 -14.01 38.34
C ALA A 133 20.92 -14.94 37.11
N PRO A 134 20.38 -16.18 37.23
CA PRO A 134 20.28 -17.05 36.05
C PRO A 134 19.26 -16.57 35.02
N GLN A 135 18.19 -15.88 35.42
CA GLN A 135 17.16 -15.36 34.51
C GLN A 135 17.33 -13.86 34.20
N ALA A 136 18.01 -13.11 35.07
CA ALA A 136 18.11 -11.65 35.00
C ALA A 136 18.57 -11.12 33.63
N ARG A 137 19.52 -11.79 32.96
CA ARG A 137 20.00 -11.38 31.63
C ARG A 137 18.90 -11.45 30.56
N VAL A 138 18.11 -12.52 30.56
CA VAL A 138 17.04 -12.72 29.56
C VAL A 138 15.86 -11.81 29.86
N VAL A 139 15.53 -11.60 31.13
CA VAL A 139 14.50 -10.63 31.55
C VAL A 139 14.87 -9.22 31.10
N ARG A 140 16.11 -8.77 31.34
CA ARG A 140 16.60 -7.47 30.88
C ARG A 140 16.57 -7.34 29.36
N LEU A 141 16.94 -8.40 28.63
CA LEU A 141 16.81 -8.42 27.17
C LEU A 141 15.35 -8.26 26.73
N GLY A 142 14.40 -8.94 27.38
CA GLY A 142 12.97 -8.77 27.13
C GLY A 142 12.49 -7.34 27.33
N TRP A 143 12.96 -6.66 28.38
CA TRP A 143 12.69 -5.24 28.61
C TRP A 143 13.32 -4.32 27.56
N VAL A 144 14.53 -4.63 27.07
CA VAL A 144 15.15 -3.88 25.95
C VAL A 144 14.29 -4.03 24.69
N VAL A 145 13.85 -5.25 24.36
CA VAL A 145 12.92 -5.49 23.24
C VAL A 145 11.61 -4.72 23.45
N ALA A 146 11.09 -4.71 24.68
CA ALA A 146 9.85 -4.00 25.02
C ALA A 146 9.97 -2.49 24.78
N VAL A 147 11.05 -1.86 25.26
CA VAL A 147 11.32 -0.43 25.09
C VAL A 147 11.54 -0.07 23.62
N VAL A 148 12.29 -0.90 22.88
CA VAL A 148 12.50 -0.68 21.43
C VAL A 148 11.17 -0.79 20.68
N GLY A 149 10.34 -1.79 20.96
CA GLY A 149 9.01 -1.92 20.36
C GLY A 149 8.09 -0.74 20.67
N LEU A 150 8.07 -0.28 21.93
CA LEU A 150 7.30 0.90 22.32
C LEU A 150 7.80 2.16 21.61
N ALA A 151 9.12 2.35 21.50
CA ALA A 151 9.68 3.49 20.77
C ALA A 151 9.25 3.48 19.30
N VAL A 152 9.25 2.31 18.65
CA VAL A 152 8.76 2.17 17.27
C VAL A 152 7.26 2.48 17.18
N ALA A 153 6.45 1.98 18.11
CA ALA A 153 5.00 2.25 18.12
C ALA A 153 4.69 3.76 18.25
N LEU A 154 5.38 4.43 19.17
CA LEU A 154 5.22 5.87 19.41
C LEU A 154 5.79 6.73 18.27
N LEU A 155 6.80 6.25 17.55
CA LEU A 155 7.32 6.94 16.37
C LEU A 155 6.38 6.75 15.18
N ALA A 156 5.90 5.52 14.94
CA ALA A 156 4.95 5.23 13.86
C ALA A 156 3.70 6.10 13.98
N GLY A 157 3.10 6.18 15.18
CA GLY A 157 1.92 7.01 15.44
C GLY A 157 2.14 8.52 15.40
N ARG A 158 3.37 8.99 15.13
CA ARG A 158 3.68 10.41 14.89
C ARG A 158 4.05 10.73 13.47
N VAL A 159 4.44 9.74 12.67
CA VAL A 159 4.87 9.99 11.29
C VAL A 159 3.68 9.78 10.38
N VAL A 160 3.37 10.80 9.59
CA VAL A 160 2.34 10.73 8.55
C VAL A 160 2.90 9.97 7.36
N VAL A 161 2.17 8.96 6.91
CA VAL A 161 2.56 8.01 5.86
C VAL A 161 1.61 8.01 4.65
N GLY A 162 0.48 8.71 4.75
CA GLY A 162 -0.45 8.90 3.64
C GLY A 162 -1.56 9.90 4.00
N GLN A 163 -2.49 10.07 3.08
CA GLN A 163 -3.75 10.80 3.26
C GLN A 163 -4.91 9.87 2.84
N ASP A 164 -6.07 10.05 3.46
CA ASP A 164 -7.31 9.31 3.22
C ASP A 164 -8.47 10.31 3.40
N ASP A 165 -9.19 10.64 2.32
CA ASP A 165 -10.28 11.64 2.28
C ASP A 165 -9.95 12.96 3.01
N GLY A 166 -8.77 13.52 2.74
CA GLY A 166 -8.28 14.75 3.36
C GLY A 166 -7.79 14.60 4.81
N ALA A 167 -7.98 13.45 5.45
CA ALA A 167 -7.41 13.12 6.74
C ALA A 167 -5.98 12.58 6.60
N VAL A 168 -5.09 13.03 7.48
CA VAL A 168 -3.72 12.50 7.55
C VAL A 168 -3.71 11.10 8.15
N VAL A 169 -3.01 10.18 7.51
CA VAL A 169 -2.85 8.80 7.98
C VAL A 169 -1.46 8.64 8.57
N VAL A 170 -1.39 8.32 9.86
CA VAL A 170 -0.14 8.04 10.55
C VAL A 170 0.26 6.57 10.43
N GLY A 171 1.56 6.29 10.63
CA GLY A 171 2.08 4.93 10.63
C GLY A 171 1.43 4.06 11.71
N TRP A 172 1.19 2.79 11.40
CA TRP A 172 0.49 1.88 12.30
C TRP A 172 1.34 1.52 13.53
N ALA A 173 0.87 1.92 14.71
CA ALA A 173 1.56 1.65 15.97
C ALA A 173 1.55 0.16 16.36
N GLY A 174 0.65 -0.65 15.78
CA GLY A 174 0.44 -2.05 16.16
C GLY A 174 1.66 -2.95 15.94
N SER A 175 2.49 -2.67 14.93
CA SER A 175 3.73 -3.42 14.69
C SER A 175 4.73 -3.26 15.85
N GLY A 176 4.95 -2.01 16.30
CA GLY A 176 5.76 -1.69 17.46
C GLY A 176 5.16 -2.20 18.77
N ALA A 177 3.84 -2.04 18.96
CA ALA A 177 3.13 -2.55 20.14
C ALA A 177 3.23 -4.08 20.25
N SER A 178 3.17 -4.80 19.12
CA SER A 178 3.38 -6.25 19.06
C SER A 178 4.80 -6.65 19.44
N LEU A 179 5.81 -5.91 18.97
CA LEU A 179 7.20 -6.12 19.39
C LEU A 179 7.38 -5.83 20.88
N ALA A 180 6.71 -4.80 21.40
CA ALA A 180 6.74 -4.46 22.81
C ALA A 180 6.15 -5.58 23.67
N ALA A 181 4.97 -6.07 23.29
CA ALA A 181 4.29 -7.19 23.92
C ALA A 181 5.15 -8.47 23.88
N ALA A 182 5.81 -8.76 22.76
CA ALA A 182 6.73 -9.90 22.65
C ALA A 182 7.90 -9.81 23.64
N GLY A 183 8.46 -8.62 23.84
CA GLY A 183 9.49 -8.35 24.85
C GLY A 183 9.01 -8.56 26.28
N LEU A 184 7.81 -8.05 26.61
CA LEU A 184 7.19 -8.24 27.93
C LEU A 184 6.84 -9.71 28.19
N LEU A 185 6.31 -10.42 27.19
CA LEU A 185 6.03 -11.85 27.27
C LEU A 185 7.31 -12.67 27.47
N LEU A 186 8.40 -12.31 26.79
CA LEU A 186 9.70 -12.93 27.00
C LEU A 186 10.16 -12.76 28.47
N ALA A 187 10.05 -11.56 29.03
CA ALA A 187 10.35 -11.29 30.43
C ALA A 187 9.43 -12.07 31.38
N ALA A 188 8.12 -12.06 31.14
CA ALA A 188 7.13 -12.76 31.95
C ALA A 188 7.36 -14.28 31.98
N VAL A 189 7.46 -14.93 30.80
CA VAL A 189 7.66 -16.39 30.68
C VAL A 189 9.00 -16.83 31.24
N THR A 190 10.05 -16.02 31.09
CA THR A 190 11.35 -16.34 31.69
C THR A 190 11.35 -16.14 33.20
N GLY A 191 10.60 -15.16 33.71
CA GLY A 191 10.42 -14.93 35.14
C GLY A 191 9.63 -16.03 35.85
N THR A 192 8.67 -16.66 35.18
CA THR A 192 7.85 -17.75 35.75
C THR A 192 8.54 -19.13 35.75
N ARG A 193 9.68 -19.29 35.05
CA ARG A 193 10.42 -20.57 35.06
C ARG A 193 10.87 -20.96 36.47
N GLY A 194 10.61 -22.22 36.82
CA GLY A 194 10.98 -22.79 38.13
C GLY A 194 10.17 -22.27 39.32
N LEU A 195 9.07 -21.54 39.07
CA LEU A 195 8.21 -21.01 40.13
C LEU A 195 7.61 -22.14 40.99
N ARG A 196 7.14 -23.22 40.37
CA ARG A 196 6.60 -24.40 41.06
C ARG A 196 7.58 -24.97 42.08
N HIS A 197 8.82 -25.25 41.65
CA HIS A 197 9.85 -25.82 42.51
C HIS A 197 10.21 -24.92 43.71
N ARG A 198 10.13 -23.59 43.54
CA ARG A 198 10.32 -22.66 44.66
C ARG A 198 9.13 -22.61 45.61
N LEU A 199 7.91 -22.70 45.09
CA LEU A 199 6.70 -22.70 45.91
C LEU A 199 6.58 -23.98 46.74
N GLU A 200 7.09 -25.10 46.23
CA GLU A 200 7.20 -26.38 46.95
C GLU A 200 8.13 -26.30 48.17
N GLY A 201 9.12 -25.39 48.16
CA GLY A 201 10.06 -25.17 49.27
C GLY A 201 9.58 -24.20 50.35
N VAL A 202 8.37 -23.64 50.23
CA VAL A 202 7.80 -22.69 51.20
C VAL A 202 6.59 -23.35 51.87
N THR A 203 6.42 -23.16 53.18
CA THR A 203 5.23 -23.63 53.90
C THR A 203 3.96 -23.00 53.32
N PHE A 204 2.86 -23.76 53.30
CA PHE A 204 1.57 -23.27 52.82
C PHE A 204 1.18 -22.00 53.58
N GLY A 205 0.91 -20.91 52.85
CA GLY A 205 0.65 -19.60 53.42
C GLY A 205 0.23 -18.58 52.37
N TRP A 206 0.05 -17.32 52.78
CA TRP A 206 -0.48 -16.23 51.93
C TRP A 206 0.25 -16.18 50.57
N ARG A 207 1.57 -16.34 50.55
CA ARG A 207 2.39 -16.30 49.31
C ARG A 207 1.94 -17.28 48.22
N GLN A 208 1.54 -18.50 48.58
CA GLN A 208 1.01 -19.48 47.63
C GLN A 208 -0.40 -19.08 47.14
N LEU A 209 -1.20 -18.49 48.02
CA LEU A 209 -2.55 -17.98 47.72
C LEU A 209 -2.50 -16.75 46.79
N THR A 210 -1.61 -15.77 47.03
CA THR A 210 -1.31 -14.67 46.08
C THR A 210 -0.90 -15.21 44.72
N ALA A 211 0.00 -16.21 44.70
CA ALA A 211 0.54 -16.72 43.45
C ALA A 211 -0.53 -17.45 42.63
N GLY A 212 -1.40 -18.22 43.30
CA GLY A 212 -2.57 -18.84 42.68
C GLY A 212 -3.54 -17.80 42.12
N LEU A 213 -3.87 -16.77 42.90
CA LEU A 213 -4.76 -15.69 42.45
C LEU A 213 -4.20 -14.95 41.23
N VAL A 214 -2.93 -14.56 41.27
CA VAL A 214 -2.26 -13.91 40.13
C VAL A 214 -2.25 -14.81 38.90
N ALA A 215 -2.00 -16.12 39.07
CA ALA A 215 -2.04 -17.05 37.96
C ALA A 215 -3.44 -17.16 37.34
N VAL A 216 -4.49 -17.20 38.17
CA VAL A 216 -5.88 -17.20 37.68
C VAL A 216 -6.19 -15.93 36.91
N VAL A 217 -5.86 -14.75 37.46
CA VAL A 217 -6.13 -13.45 36.80
C VAL A 217 -5.39 -13.33 35.47
N VAL A 218 -4.10 -13.68 35.44
CA VAL A 218 -3.26 -13.62 34.23
C VAL A 218 -3.79 -14.53 33.13
N VAL A 219 -4.41 -15.67 33.47
CA VAL A 219 -4.94 -16.61 32.48
C VAL A 219 -6.38 -16.24 32.09
N ALA A 220 -7.21 -15.82 33.04
CA ALA A 220 -8.60 -15.48 32.81
C ALA A 220 -8.77 -14.25 31.91
N LEU A 221 -7.96 -13.21 32.08
CA LEU A 221 -8.06 -11.97 31.30
C LEU A 221 -7.82 -12.17 29.79
N PRO A 222 -6.71 -12.80 29.33
CA PRO A 222 -6.51 -13.13 27.91
C PRO A 222 -7.58 -14.07 27.36
N LEU A 223 -8.04 -15.04 28.15
CA LEU A 223 -9.10 -15.96 27.72
C LEU A 223 -10.43 -15.23 27.54
N ALA A 224 -10.81 -14.37 28.48
CA ALA A 224 -12.06 -13.62 28.40
C ALA A 224 -12.06 -12.62 27.24
N THR A 225 -10.94 -11.91 27.02
CA THR A 225 -10.76 -11.03 25.87
C THR A 225 -10.81 -11.80 24.55
N TRP A 226 -10.12 -12.95 24.45
CA TRP A 226 -10.14 -13.79 23.25
C TRP A 226 -11.52 -14.39 22.97
N ILE A 227 -12.23 -14.90 23.99
CA ILE A 227 -13.59 -15.42 23.86
C ILE A 227 -14.56 -14.32 23.45
N GLY A 228 -14.45 -13.13 24.07
CA GLY A 228 -15.28 -11.98 23.75
C GLY A 228 -15.13 -11.56 22.29
N TRP A 229 -13.89 -11.39 21.85
CA TRP A 229 -13.59 -11.08 20.45
C TRP A 229 -14.08 -12.17 19.49
N ALA A 230 -13.79 -13.44 19.78
CA ALA A 230 -14.19 -14.57 18.93
C ALA A 230 -15.72 -14.70 18.80
N TRP A 231 -16.47 -14.29 19.83
CA TRP A 231 -17.93 -14.22 19.75
C TRP A 231 -18.37 -13.06 18.86
N GLN A 232 -17.86 -11.86 19.12
CA GLN A 232 -18.21 -10.66 18.37
C GLN A 232 -17.88 -10.75 16.87
N THR A 233 -16.79 -11.43 16.51
CA THR A 233 -16.45 -11.74 15.11
C THR A 233 -17.48 -12.63 14.42
N ARG A 234 -18.17 -13.53 15.14
CA ARG A 234 -19.19 -14.39 14.52
C ARG A 234 -20.46 -13.62 14.17
N ASP A 235 -20.76 -12.59 14.95
CA ASP A 235 -21.95 -11.77 14.77
C ASP A 235 -21.70 -10.60 13.78
N GLY A 236 -20.55 -10.59 13.08
CA GLY A 236 -20.17 -9.55 12.11
C GLY A 236 -19.71 -8.23 12.72
N ALA A 237 -19.72 -8.11 14.05
CA ALA A 237 -19.49 -6.85 14.76
C ALA A 237 -18.00 -6.46 14.94
N ALA A 238 -17.06 -7.35 14.57
CA ALA A 238 -15.61 -7.10 14.72
C ALA A 238 -14.88 -6.79 13.39
N GLY A 239 -15.64 -6.57 12.31
CA GLY A 239 -15.13 -6.21 10.98
C GLY A 239 -15.52 -7.24 9.93
N ASP A 240 -16.26 -6.80 8.91
CA ASP A 240 -16.68 -7.63 7.79
C ASP A 240 -15.81 -7.32 6.57
N LEU A 241 -14.86 -8.20 6.28
CA LEU A 241 -14.13 -8.18 5.02
C LEU A 241 -14.99 -8.89 3.98
N THR A 242 -15.83 -8.12 3.29
CA THR A 242 -16.61 -8.65 2.18
C THR A 242 -15.79 -8.62 0.90
N THR A 243 -15.64 -9.77 0.26
CA THR A 243 -15.16 -9.81 -1.13
C THR A 243 -16.25 -9.26 -2.02
N ARG A 244 -16.04 -8.08 -2.62
CA ARG A 244 -16.93 -7.60 -3.69
C ARG A 244 -16.57 -8.32 -4.98
N GLU A 245 -17.41 -9.25 -5.42
CA GLU A 245 -17.29 -9.92 -6.73
C GLU A 245 -17.76 -9.02 -7.90
N ARG A 246 -18.08 -7.76 -7.65
CA ARG A 246 -18.55 -6.83 -8.67
C ARG A 246 -17.35 -6.16 -9.34
N ALA A 247 -17.34 -6.18 -10.67
CA ALA A 247 -16.42 -5.41 -11.50
C ALA A 247 -16.50 -3.92 -11.13
N VAL A 248 -15.36 -3.23 -11.11
CA VAL A 248 -15.32 -1.78 -10.92
C VAL A 248 -15.65 -1.09 -12.24
N VAL A 249 -15.09 -1.59 -13.34
CA VAL A 249 -15.33 -1.07 -14.70
C VAL A 249 -16.39 -1.94 -15.41
N PRO A 250 -17.43 -1.34 -16.02
CA PRO A 250 -18.41 -2.08 -16.82
C PRO A 250 -17.74 -2.93 -17.93
N ALA A 251 -18.39 -4.03 -18.33
CA ALA A 251 -17.83 -4.97 -19.31
C ALA A 251 -17.37 -4.30 -20.62
N ILE A 252 -18.08 -3.29 -21.10
CA ILE A 252 -17.70 -2.56 -22.32
C ILE A 252 -16.44 -1.71 -22.12
N GLY A 253 -16.25 -1.11 -20.95
CA GLY A 253 -15.02 -0.38 -20.61
C GLY A 253 -13.83 -1.32 -20.53
N ARG A 254 -14.01 -2.52 -19.96
CA ARG A 254 -12.96 -3.55 -19.94
C ARG A 254 -12.61 -4.04 -21.34
N GLN A 255 -13.60 -4.28 -22.19
CA GLN A 255 -13.36 -4.63 -23.59
C GLN A 255 -12.56 -3.54 -24.32
N THR A 256 -12.82 -2.27 -24.02
CA THR A 256 -12.03 -1.14 -24.55
C THR A 256 -10.60 -1.15 -24.01
N GLN A 257 -10.40 -1.34 -22.70
CA GLN A 257 -9.08 -1.43 -22.06
C GLN A 257 -8.24 -2.63 -22.56
N ASP A 258 -8.90 -3.75 -22.86
CA ASP A 258 -8.26 -4.98 -23.37
C ASP A 258 -7.96 -4.92 -24.89
N SER A 259 -8.33 -3.83 -25.56
CA SER A 259 -8.02 -3.62 -26.98
C SER A 259 -6.53 -3.37 -27.21
N ALA A 260 -6.09 -3.47 -28.47
CA ALA A 260 -4.70 -3.19 -28.85
C ALA A 260 -4.26 -1.76 -28.55
N ASP A 261 -5.19 -0.81 -28.43
CA ASP A 261 -4.86 0.58 -28.09
C ASP A 261 -4.57 0.75 -26.60
N ALA A 262 -4.90 -0.25 -25.76
CA ALA A 262 -4.75 -0.27 -24.31
C ALA A 262 -5.14 1.04 -23.59
N PRO A 263 -6.28 1.67 -23.95
CA PRO A 263 -6.69 2.94 -23.34
C PRO A 263 -7.09 2.76 -21.87
N ARG A 264 -7.24 3.88 -21.17
CA ARG A 264 -7.60 3.97 -19.76
C ARG A 264 -9.03 4.44 -19.56
N VAL A 265 -9.54 4.22 -18.35
CA VAL A 265 -10.83 4.74 -17.90
C VAL A 265 -10.58 5.78 -16.81
N LEU A 266 -11.12 6.99 -16.98
CA LEU A 266 -11.10 8.02 -15.94
C LEU A 266 -12.36 7.88 -15.09
N ALA A 267 -12.22 7.42 -13.86
CA ALA A 267 -13.30 7.36 -12.89
C ALA A 267 -13.41 8.70 -12.14
N LEU A 268 -14.63 9.23 -12.01
CA LEU A 268 -14.93 10.49 -11.32
C LEU A 268 -15.99 10.24 -10.23
N GLY A 269 -15.66 10.58 -8.99
CA GLY A 269 -16.59 10.62 -7.86
C GLY A 269 -16.92 12.06 -7.51
N ALA A 270 -18.20 12.38 -7.32
CA ALA A 270 -18.60 13.69 -6.81
C ALA A 270 -18.96 13.55 -5.32
N ASP A 271 -18.38 14.39 -4.49
CA ASP A 271 -18.72 14.48 -3.08
C ASP A 271 -19.73 15.60 -2.80
N ALA A 272 -20.39 15.54 -1.64
CA ALA A 272 -21.43 16.47 -1.22
C ALA A 272 -20.89 17.90 -0.96
N ASP A 273 -19.60 18.05 -0.69
CA ASP A 273 -18.93 19.33 -0.52
C ASP A 273 -18.62 20.05 -1.85
N GLY A 274 -18.89 19.38 -2.98
CA GLY A 274 -18.64 19.86 -4.33
C GLY A 274 -17.25 19.52 -4.87
N SER A 275 -16.42 18.83 -4.10
CA SER A 275 -15.17 18.26 -4.58
C SER A 275 -15.42 17.09 -5.53
N VAL A 276 -14.44 16.82 -6.38
CA VAL A 276 -14.47 15.70 -7.33
C VAL A 276 -13.21 14.88 -7.18
N ASP A 277 -13.39 13.65 -6.72
CA ASP A 277 -12.34 12.64 -6.69
C ASP A 277 -12.17 12.04 -8.08
N TRP A 278 -10.93 11.69 -8.41
CA TRP A 278 -10.63 11.05 -9.68
C TRP A 278 -9.69 9.87 -9.49
N GLN A 279 -9.85 8.86 -10.35
CA GLN A 279 -8.93 7.74 -10.46
C GLN A 279 -8.71 7.37 -11.93
N LEU A 280 -7.46 7.23 -12.33
CA LEU A 280 -7.10 6.80 -13.68
C LEU A 280 -6.89 5.28 -13.71
N LEU A 281 -7.88 4.55 -14.19
CA LEU A 281 -7.94 3.09 -14.16
C LEU A 281 -7.28 2.49 -15.41
N ARG A 282 -6.21 1.73 -15.18
CA ARG A 282 -5.49 0.94 -16.21
C ARG A 282 -6.05 -0.47 -16.40
N GLY A 283 -6.97 -0.89 -15.53
CA GLY A 283 -7.66 -2.17 -15.58
C GLY A 283 -8.99 -2.09 -14.83
N ASP A 284 -9.51 -3.23 -14.38
CA ASP A 284 -10.76 -3.33 -13.61
C ASP A 284 -10.58 -2.88 -12.14
N GLY A 285 -10.41 -1.58 -11.96
CA GLY A 285 -10.22 -0.94 -10.65
C GLY A 285 -8.77 -0.64 -10.27
N PRO A 286 -8.55 -0.07 -9.07
CA PRO A 286 -7.21 0.28 -8.57
C PRO A 286 -6.30 -0.95 -8.51
N GLN A 287 -5.04 -0.79 -8.94
CA GLN A 287 -4.05 -1.86 -8.87
C GLN A 287 -3.19 -1.73 -7.61
N VAL A 288 -2.67 -2.85 -7.11
CA VAL A 288 -1.79 -2.87 -5.91
C VAL A 288 -0.56 -1.97 -6.07
N VAL A 289 -0.11 -1.76 -7.31
CA VAL A 289 1.04 -0.90 -7.62
C VAL A 289 0.70 0.59 -7.62
N ASP A 290 -0.57 0.95 -7.82
CA ASP A 290 -1.05 2.33 -7.80
C ASP A 290 -1.07 2.84 -6.36
N ASP A 291 -1.55 2.00 -5.42
CA ASP A 291 -1.65 2.33 -3.99
C ASP A 291 -0.47 1.80 -3.15
N ALA A 292 0.65 1.45 -3.78
CA ALA A 292 1.82 0.98 -3.05
C ALA A 292 2.33 2.07 -2.09
N ALA A 293 2.80 1.69 -0.90
CA ALA A 293 3.37 2.62 0.08
C ALA A 293 4.48 3.51 -0.52
N ALA A 294 5.26 2.99 -1.48
CA ALA A 294 6.29 3.74 -2.18
C ALA A 294 5.75 4.86 -3.08
N VAL A 295 4.53 4.72 -3.62
CA VAL A 295 3.85 5.74 -4.43
C VAL A 295 3.25 6.78 -3.48
N ARG A 296 2.35 6.37 -2.59
CA ARG A 296 1.60 7.28 -1.69
C ARG A 296 2.48 8.14 -0.79
N THR A 297 3.63 7.63 -0.35
CA THR A 297 4.57 8.43 0.47
C THR A 297 5.33 9.49 -0.33
N ARG A 298 5.28 9.48 -1.67
CA ARG A 298 5.83 10.57 -2.51
C ARG A 298 4.92 11.78 -2.56
N ASP A 299 3.63 11.59 -2.31
CA ASP A 299 2.64 12.66 -2.29
C ASP A 299 2.74 13.52 -1.02
N LEU A 300 3.71 13.22 -0.14
CA LEU A 300 3.97 13.92 1.11
C LEU A 300 5.38 14.52 1.10
N ALA A 301 5.47 15.81 1.42
CA ALA A 301 6.72 16.56 1.51
C ALA A 301 6.83 17.32 2.85
N GLY A 302 8.06 17.62 3.29
CA GLY A 302 8.31 18.44 4.48
C GLY A 302 8.47 17.63 5.77
N ALA A 303 7.96 18.15 6.89
CA ALA A 303 8.16 17.55 8.22
C ALA A 303 7.43 16.19 8.36
N LEU A 304 8.03 15.24 9.08
CA LEU A 304 7.49 13.87 9.19
C LEU A 304 6.16 13.80 9.95
N ASP A 305 5.93 14.72 10.88
CA ASP A 305 4.77 14.81 11.76
C ASP A 305 3.70 15.78 11.28
N ASP A 306 4.06 16.70 10.39
CA ASP A 306 3.16 17.67 9.77
C ASP A 306 3.59 17.91 8.31
N PRO A 307 3.37 16.93 7.42
CA PRO A 307 3.75 17.09 6.02
C PRO A 307 2.76 17.98 5.29
N ALA A 308 3.26 18.65 4.25
CA ALA A 308 2.40 19.19 3.21
C ALA A 308 2.19 18.13 2.12
N THR A 309 1.07 18.22 1.40
CA THR A 309 0.91 17.50 0.13
C THR A 309 1.98 18.01 -0.85
N ALA A 310 2.69 17.10 -1.49
CA ALA A 310 3.70 17.44 -2.49
C ALA A 310 3.03 18.17 -3.66
N GLU A 311 3.76 19.10 -4.29
CA GLU A 311 3.25 19.77 -5.49
C GLU A 311 2.98 18.72 -6.58
N PRO A 312 1.80 18.78 -7.25
CA PRO A 312 1.48 17.85 -8.31
C PRO A 312 2.51 18.00 -9.43
N ASP A 313 2.98 16.87 -9.97
CA ASP A 313 3.83 16.90 -11.15
C ASP A 313 3.02 17.30 -12.40
N ALA A 314 3.72 17.65 -13.48
CA ALA A 314 3.07 18.14 -14.70
C ALA A 314 2.02 17.17 -15.28
N ALA A 315 2.20 15.85 -15.09
CA ALA A 315 1.23 14.86 -15.53
C ALA A 315 -0.05 14.89 -14.69
N THR A 316 0.10 14.99 -13.36
CA THR A 316 -1.03 15.17 -12.44
C THR A 316 -1.72 16.51 -12.70
N THR A 317 -0.97 17.61 -12.89
CA THR A 317 -1.54 18.93 -13.17
C THR A 317 -2.37 18.92 -14.47
N GLU A 318 -1.90 18.29 -15.53
CA GLU A 318 -2.65 18.17 -16.79
C GLU A 318 -3.95 17.37 -16.59
N LEU A 319 -3.89 16.25 -15.87
CA LEU A 319 -5.07 15.43 -15.57
C LEU A 319 -6.07 16.18 -14.67
N GLU A 320 -5.61 16.85 -13.62
CA GLU A 320 -6.44 17.66 -12.72
C GLU A 320 -7.12 18.81 -13.46
N ALA A 321 -6.44 19.43 -14.43
CA ALA A 321 -7.05 20.46 -15.27
C ALA A 321 -8.22 19.90 -16.10
N VAL A 322 -8.06 18.72 -16.72
CA VAL A 322 -9.14 18.05 -17.47
C VAL A 322 -10.29 17.63 -16.55
N VAL A 323 -9.99 17.09 -15.36
CA VAL A 323 -11.00 16.76 -14.34
C VAL A 323 -11.74 18.04 -13.89
N GLY A 324 -11.04 19.15 -13.71
CA GLY A 324 -11.63 20.46 -13.43
C GLY A 324 -12.61 20.90 -14.52
N THR A 325 -12.23 20.78 -15.79
CA THR A 325 -13.09 21.09 -16.93
C THR A 325 -14.33 20.18 -16.99
N LEU A 326 -14.16 18.86 -16.80
CA LEU A 326 -15.26 17.89 -16.79
C LEU A 326 -16.21 18.11 -15.62
N SER A 327 -15.68 18.39 -14.43
CA SER A 327 -16.47 18.66 -13.24
C SER A 327 -17.27 19.95 -13.38
N ALA A 328 -16.73 21.01 -13.97
CA ALA A 328 -17.47 22.25 -14.21
C ALA A 328 -18.55 22.09 -15.31
N GLY A 329 -18.37 21.13 -16.21
CA GLY A 329 -19.16 20.96 -17.44
C GLY A 329 -18.55 21.79 -18.57
N ALA A 330 -17.97 21.12 -19.57
CA ALA A 330 -17.28 21.79 -20.65
C ALA A 330 -18.25 22.26 -21.74
N THR A 331 -18.00 23.43 -22.31
CA THR A 331 -18.70 23.92 -23.51
C THR A 331 -17.93 23.60 -24.81
N GLU A 332 -16.66 23.26 -24.68
CA GLU A 332 -15.77 22.87 -25.78
C GLU A 332 -15.61 21.34 -25.81
N ASP A 333 -15.12 20.82 -26.94
CA ASP A 333 -14.91 19.37 -27.13
C ASP A 333 -13.69 18.89 -26.32
N VAL A 334 -13.94 18.03 -25.33
CA VAL A 334 -12.90 17.48 -24.43
C VAL A 334 -12.21 16.23 -24.99
N ALA A 335 -12.61 15.74 -26.17
CA ALA A 335 -12.12 14.47 -26.69
C ALA A 335 -10.61 14.47 -26.90
N THR A 336 -10.06 15.58 -27.40
CA THR A 336 -8.63 15.77 -27.64
C THR A 336 -7.82 15.71 -26.35
N ASP A 337 -8.25 16.41 -25.31
CA ASP A 337 -7.55 16.44 -24.01
C ASP A 337 -7.55 15.07 -23.32
N LEU A 338 -8.72 14.41 -23.30
CA LEU A 338 -8.85 13.06 -22.75
C LEU A 338 -8.02 12.05 -23.56
N ALA A 339 -8.01 12.19 -24.88
CA ALA A 339 -7.19 11.36 -25.72
C ALA A 339 -5.71 11.59 -25.48
N ALA A 340 -5.22 12.82 -25.31
CA ALA A 340 -3.81 13.07 -24.97
C ALA A 340 -3.35 12.30 -23.70
N LEU A 341 -4.28 12.01 -22.78
CA LEU A 341 -4.07 11.21 -21.55
C LEU A 341 -4.31 9.69 -21.72
N ALA A 342 -4.62 9.27 -22.95
CA ALA A 342 -5.05 7.92 -23.34
C ALA A 342 -6.31 7.45 -22.62
N VAL A 343 -7.26 8.34 -22.40
CA VAL A 343 -8.57 8.02 -21.82
C VAL A 343 -9.57 7.78 -22.94
N ALA A 344 -10.14 6.58 -23.01
CA ALA A 344 -11.21 6.24 -23.97
C ALA A 344 -12.60 6.26 -23.33
N ASN A 345 -12.68 6.17 -22.00
CA ASN A 345 -13.95 6.18 -21.29
C ASN A 345 -13.86 6.99 -19.99
N VAL A 346 -14.97 7.67 -19.67
CA VAL A 346 -15.18 8.32 -18.38
C VAL A 346 -16.23 7.50 -17.63
N LEU A 347 -16.01 7.23 -16.33
CA LEU A 347 -16.87 6.42 -15.49
C LEU A 347 -17.30 7.24 -14.26
N VAL A 348 -18.59 7.32 -13.98
CA VAL A 348 -19.10 7.81 -12.69
C VAL A 348 -19.62 6.61 -11.91
N PRO A 349 -18.93 6.17 -10.84
CA PRO A 349 -19.34 5.03 -10.03
C PRO A 349 -20.74 5.20 -9.41
N PRO A 350 -21.38 4.09 -8.99
CA PRO A 350 -22.63 4.17 -8.26
C PRO A 350 -22.37 4.62 -6.82
N VAL A 351 -23.29 5.39 -6.26
CA VAL A 351 -23.31 5.70 -4.82
C VAL A 351 -24.17 4.64 -4.13
N PRO A 352 -23.79 4.13 -2.94
CA PRO A 352 -24.60 3.18 -2.18
C PRO A 352 -26.03 3.67 -1.89
N VAL A 353 -26.93 2.74 -1.57
CA VAL A 353 -28.35 3.06 -1.34
C VAL A 353 -28.55 3.76 0.02
N ALA A 354 -28.81 5.06 -0.07
CA ALA A 354 -29.33 6.01 0.93
C ALA A 354 -29.41 5.62 2.42
N GLN A 355 -28.44 6.08 3.21
CA GLN A 355 -28.63 6.58 4.58
C GLN A 355 -27.98 7.96 4.73
N GLY A 356 -28.73 8.97 5.20
CA GLY A 356 -28.17 10.29 5.55
C GLY A 356 -27.38 10.96 4.42
N ASP A 357 -26.05 11.05 4.59
CA ASP A 357 -25.08 11.68 3.69
C ASP A 357 -25.10 11.09 2.27
N ASP A 358 -25.51 9.84 2.12
CA ASP A 358 -25.69 9.16 0.83
C ASP A 358 -26.71 9.88 -0.08
N VAL A 359 -27.67 10.64 0.48
CA VAL A 359 -28.64 11.41 -0.30
C VAL A 359 -27.98 12.63 -0.94
N ALA A 360 -27.13 13.34 -0.19
CA ALA A 360 -26.40 14.50 -0.70
C ALA A 360 -25.38 14.06 -1.75
N GLN A 361 -24.67 12.97 -1.50
CA GLN A 361 -23.75 12.36 -2.46
C GLN A 361 -24.48 11.87 -3.72
N GLY A 362 -25.67 11.28 -3.58
CA GLY A 362 -26.53 10.91 -4.71
C GLY A 362 -26.96 12.11 -5.57
N GLN A 363 -27.22 13.26 -4.95
CA GLN A 363 -27.52 14.51 -5.66
C GLN A 363 -26.28 15.06 -6.37
N ALA A 364 -25.12 15.10 -5.70
CA ALA A 364 -23.85 15.54 -6.28
C ALA A 364 -23.47 14.68 -7.49
N ARG A 365 -23.59 13.36 -7.36
CA ARG A 365 -23.43 12.39 -8.47
C ARG A 365 -24.37 12.71 -9.61
N SER A 366 -25.67 12.89 -9.35
CA SER A 366 -26.67 13.16 -10.40
C SER A 366 -26.37 14.47 -11.14
N ALA A 367 -25.90 15.50 -10.43
CA ALA A 367 -25.46 16.76 -11.03
C ALA A 367 -24.19 16.58 -11.88
N LEU A 368 -23.23 15.75 -11.46
CA LEU A 368 -22.07 15.40 -12.27
C LEU A 368 -22.49 14.63 -13.54
N VAL A 369 -23.36 13.62 -13.43
CA VAL A 369 -23.89 12.86 -14.57
C VAL A 369 -24.55 13.80 -15.59
N GLY A 370 -25.38 14.74 -15.13
CA GLY A 370 -26.04 15.71 -16.01
C GLY A 370 -25.06 16.64 -16.73
N ARG A 371 -23.97 17.06 -16.07
CA ARG A 371 -22.90 17.87 -16.69
C ARG A 371 -22.14 17.08 -17.76
N LEU A 372 -21.80 15.82 -17.48
CA LEU A 372 -21.12 14.94 -18.43
C LEU A 372 -22.00 14.61 -19.65
N ASP A 373 -23.31 14.39 -19.44
CA ASP A 373 -24.27 14.18 -20.53
C ASP A 373 -24.37 15.40 -21.48
N SER A 374 -24.09 16.62 -20.99
CA SER A 374 -24.07 17.84 -21.79
C SER A 374 -22.68 18.25 -22.33
N THR A 375 -21.64 17.48 -22.03
CA THR A 375 -20.25 17.81 -22.39
C THR A 375 -19.94 17.33 -23.81
N PRO A 376 -19.59 18.22 -24.76
CA PRO A 376 -19.13 17.82 -26.08
C PRO A 376 -17.86 16.97 -25.99
N GLY A 377 -17.74 15.90 -26.79
CA GLY A 377 -16.63 14.96 -26.70
C GLY A 377 -16.93 13.68 -25.91
N LEU A 378 -18.09 13.62 -25.24
CA LEU A 378 -18.56 12.46 -24.48
C LEU A 378 -19.88 11.91 -25.02
N GLU A 379 -19.92 10.61 -25.28
CA GLU A 379 -21.13 9.88 -25.67
C GLU A 379 -21.50 8.87 -24.59
N ARG A 380 -22.68 9.00 -24.00
CA ARG A 380 -23.14 8.06 -22.97
C ARG A 380 -23.40 6.67 -23.58
N ILE A 381 -22.72 5.65 -23.08
CA ILE A 381 -22.88 4.27 -23.57
C ILE A 381 -23.97 3.54 -22.79
N THR A 382 -23.81 3.46 -21.46
CA THR A 382 -24.67 2.65 -20.60
C THR A 382 -24.69 3.15 -19.17
N GLU A 383 -25.75 2.81 -18.46
CA GLU A 383 -25.89 2.97 -17.02
C GLU A 383 -26.30 1.62 -16.44
N GLY A 384 -25.64 1.24 -15.34
CA GLY A 384 -25.99 0.03 -14.62
C GLY A 384 -25.35 -0.04 -13.25
N ASP A 385 -25.23 -1.26 -12.78
CA ASP A 385 -24.75 -1.65 -11.45
C ASP A 385 -23.34 -1.17 -11.09
N THR A 386 -22.51 -0.92 -12.10
CA THR A 386 -21.11 -0.45 -11.95
C THR A 386 -20.97 1.04 -12.21
N GLY A 387 -22.07 1.76 -12.45
CA GLY A 387 -22.09 3.20 -12.67
C GLY A 387 -22.55 3.60 -14.07
N VAL A 388 -22.28 4.85 -14.42
CA VAL A 388 -22.56 5.42 -15.75
C VAL A 388 -21.23 5.56 -16.50
N ILE A 389 -21.17 5.11 -17.75
CA ILE A 389 -19.96 5.19 -18.57
C ILE A 389 -20.20 5.95 -19.87
N TRP A 390 -19.27 6.83 -20.19
CA TRP A 390 -19.22 7.58 -21.44
C TRP A 390 -18.04 7.11 -22.28
N ARG A 391 -18.19 7.10 -23.60
CA ARG A 391 -17.12 6.97 -24.58
C ARG A 391 -16.58 8.35 -24.92
N VAL A 392 -15.28 8.46 -25.04
CA VAL A 392 -14.63 9.63 -25.61
C VAL A 392 -14.74 9.56 -27.12
N GLN A 393 -15.42 10.52 -27.73
CA GLN A 393 -15.60 10.60 -29.17
C GLN A 393 -15.78 12.07 -29.58
N PRO A 394 -15.10 12.55 -30.64
CA PRO A 394 -15.24 13.94 -31.07
C PRO A 394 -16.69 14.31 -31.38
N ALA A 395 -17.06 15.53 -31.02
CA ALA A 395 -18.40 16.07 -31.22
C ALA A 395 -18.80 16.04 -32.70
N GLY A 396 -20.03 15.62 -32.99
CA GLY A 396 -20.54 15.49 -34.35
C GLY A 396 -20.20 14.17 -35.06
N ALA A 397 -19.36 13.29 -34.48
CA ALA A 397 -19.11 11.96 -35.05
C ALA A 397 -20.34 11.03 -35.03
N ALA A 398 -21.31 11.30 -34.15
CA ALA A 398 -22.56 10.54 -34.02
C ALA A 398 -23.69 11.06 -34.93
N SER A 399 -23.61 12.31 -35.40
CA SER A 399 -24.54 12.85 -36.39
C SER A 399 -24.18 12.28 -37.76
N GLY A 400 -24.78 11.13 -38.11
CA GLY A 400 -24.70 10.51 -39.43
C GLY A 400 -25.41 11.33 -40.51
N ASP A 401 -25.18 12.64 -40.53
CA ASP A 401 -25.60 13.55 -41.58
C ASP A 401 -24.67 13.31 -42.77
N ASP A 402 -25.19 12.73 -43.85
CA ASP A 402 -24.42 12.36 -45.06
C ASP A 402 -23.75 13.58 -45.74
N ASP A 403 -24.18 14.80 -45.37
CA ASP A 403 -23.66 16.09 -45.87
C ASP A 403 -22.64 16.76 -44.92
N ALA A 404 -22.34 16.17 -43.75
CA ALA A 404 -21.33 16.70 -42.82
C ALA A 404 -19.90 16.26 -43.20
N GLU A 405 -18.92 17.16 -43.06
CA GLU A 405 -17.51 16.82 -43.29
C GLU A 405 -17.08 15.67 -42.36
N PRO A 406 -16.26 14.72 -42.84
CA PRO A 406 -15.81 13.59 -42.03
C PRO A 406 -15.06 14.10 -40.79
N VAL A 407 -15.65 13.87 -39.61
CA VAL A 407 -15.04 14.23 -38.33
C VAL A 407 -13.77 13.39 -38.14
N THR A 408 -12.65 14.06 -37.88
CA THR A 408 -11.36 13.38 -37.66
C THR A 408 -11.46 12.56 -36.37
N ALA A 409 -11.27 11.24 -36.48
CA ALA A 409 -11.32 10.36 -35.32
C ALA A 409 -10.17 10.68 -34.36
N VAL A 410 -10.46 10.63 -33.07
CA VAL A 410 -9.49 10.88 -32.00
C VAL A 410 -8.86 9.56 -31.54
N VAL A 411 -7.54 9.55 -31.39
CA VAL A 411 -6.71 8.40 -31.01
C VAL A 411 -6.50 8.36 -29.50
N THR A 412 -7.21 7.47 -28.81
CA THR A 412 -7.16 7.29 -27.34
C THR A 412 -6.12 6.25 -26.89
N ALA A 413 -5.19 5.86 -27.76
CA ALA A 413 -4.21 4.80 -27.52
C ALA A 413 -3.09 5.14 -26.51
N TRP A 414 -2.71 4.19 -25.66
CA TRP A 414 -1.63 4.37 -24.68
C TRP A 414 -0.26 4.68 -25.29
N ALA A 415 0.05 4.10 -26.46
CA ALA A 415 1.25 4.36 -27.23
C ALA A 415 0.89 4.90 -28.62
N ARG A 416 1.59 5.95 -29.05
CA ARG A 416 1.30 6.65 -30.31
C ARG A 416 2.56 6.95 -31.10
N LEU A 417 2.48 6.87 -32.42
CA LEU A 417 3.44 7.47 -33.33
C LEU A 417 2.95 8.84 -33.75
N VAL A 418 3.74 9.87 -33.48
CA VAL A 418 3.49 11.26 -33.92
C VAL A 418 4.51 11.65 -34.99
N PRO A 419 4.14 12.54 -35.92
CA PRO A 419 4.99 12.90 -37.06
C PRO A 419 6.24 13.67 -36.65
N ASP A 420 6.12 14.55 -35.64
CA ASP A 420 7.21 15.41 -35.19
C ASP A 420 7.09 15.79 -33.69
N ALA A 421 8.05 16.57 -33.21
CA ALA A 421 8.12 17.02 -31.82
C ALA A 421 6.99 17.98 -31.44
N SER A 422 6.48 18.80 -32.36
CA SER A 422 5.37 19.72 -32.05
C SER A 422 4.08 18.96 -31.77
N SER A 423 3.81 17.90 -32.55
CA SER A 423 2.70 16.98 -32.31
C SER A 423 2.88 16.11 -31.07
N ALA A 424 4.10 15.95 -30.55
CA ALA A 424 4.36 15.19 -29.34
C ALA A 424 3.97 15.94 -28.05
N THR A 425 3.96 17.27 -28.12
CA THR A 425 3.67 18.15 -26.98
C THR A 425 2.24 18.67 -26.96
N ASP A 426 1.60 18.80 -28.13
CA ASP A 426 0.25 19.34 -28.26
C ASP A 426 -0.81 18.25 -28.14
N ALA A 427 -1.90 18.53 -27.43
CA ALA A 427 -3.00 17.59 -27.25
C ALA A 427 -3.65 17.23 -28.59
N ASP A 428 -3.80 18.19 -29.50
CA ASP A 428 -4.37 17.95 -30.84
C ASP A 428 -3.44 17.06 -31.67
N GLY A 429 -2.14 17.33 -31.69
CA GLY A 429 -1.15 16.49 -32.36
C GLY A 429 -1.14 15.04 -31.84
N LEU A 430 -1.36 14.84 -30.54
CA LEU A 430 -1.48 13.52 -29.93
C LEU A 430 -2.82 12.84 -30.27
N ALA A 431 -3.91 13.59 -30.36
CA ALA A 431 -5.25 13.08 -30.54
C ALA A 431 -5.60 12.79 -32.01
N THR A 432 -5.27 13.70 -32.94
CA THR A 432 -5.77 13.67 -34.33
C THR A 432 -4.65 13.45 -35.34
N GLY A 433 -3.44 13.94 -35.03
CA GLY A 433 -2.25 13.83 -35.89
C GLY A 433 -1.41 12.56 -35.69
N SER A 434 -1.89 11.60 -34.89
CA SER A 434 -1.11 10.44 -34.47
C SER A 434 -1.64 9.11 -35.00
N ALA A 435 -0.79 8.08 -34.98
CA ALA A 435 -1.18 6.70 -35.25
C ALA A 435 -1.05 5.86 -33.97
N ALA A 436 -2.11 5.10 -33.64
CA ALA A 436 -2.09 4.17 -32.52
C ALA A 436 -1.02 3.08 -32.72
N VAL A 437 -0.31 2.75 -31.64
CA VAL A 437 0.64 1.65 -31.59
C VAL A 437 0.09 0.57 -30.68
N ALA A 438 -0.10 -0.62 -31.25
CA ALA A 438 -0.62 -1.76 -30.50
C ALA A 438 0.24 -2.07 -29.26
N ALA A 439 -0.41 -2.12 -28.10
CA ALA A 439 0.16 -2.42 -26.81
C ALA A 439 -0.59 -3.57 -26.13
N GLU A 440 0.14 -4.32 -25.31
CA GLU A 440 -0.44 -5.31 -24.41
C GLU A 440 -1.03 -4.59 -23.18
N PRO A 441 -2.17 -5.08 -22.64
CA PRO A 441 -2.70 -4.61 -21.36
C PRO A 441 -1.61 -4.68 -20.27
N GLY A 442 -1.41 -3.58 -19.56
CA GLY A 442 -0.36 -3.48 -18.52
C GLY A 442 0.95 -2.80 -18.97
N GLY A 443 1.02 -2.25 -20.19
CA GLY A 443 2.04 -1.26 -20.56
C GLY A 443 3.29 -1.84 -21.22
N ARG A 444 3.12 -2.63 -22.28
CA ARG A 444 4.21 -3.15 -23.12
C ARG A 444 3.84 -3.05 -24.59
N VAL A 445 4.79 -2.69 -25.45
CA VAL A 445 4.63 -2.78 -26.91
C VAL A 445 5.46 -3.95 -27.43
N ALA A 446 4.86 -4.77 -28.29
CA ALA A 446 5.53 -5.78 -29.08
C ALA A 446 4.78 -5.91 -30.41
N THR A 447 5.10 -5.02 -31.35
CA THR A 447 4.36 -4.91 -32.62
C THR A 447 5.27 -4.47 -33.76
N THR A 448 4.83 -4.67 -35.00
CA THR A 448 5.53 -4.16 -36.18
C THR A 448 4.92 -2.82 -36.58
N ILE A 449 5.77 -1.80 -36.74
CA ILE A 449 5.36 -0.47 -37.20
C ILE A 449 5.77 -0.23 -38.66
N PRO A 450 4.97 0.50 -39.46
CA PRO A 450 5.34 0.81 -40.84
C PRO A 450 6.49 1.81 -40.91
N ALA A 451 7.16 1.86 -42.07
CA ALA A 451 8.04 2.97 -42.41
C ALA A 451 7.22 4.26 -42.59
N GLY A 452 7.86 5.41 -42.40
CA GLY A 452 7.18 6.70 -42.50
C GLY A 452 8.17 7.85 -42.59
N ASP A 453 7.71 9.05 -42.28
CA ASP A 453 8.51 10.25 -42.44
C ASP A 453 9.72 10.29 -41.49
N PRO A 454 10.81 10.96 -41.91
CA PRO A 454 11.91 11.26 -41.00
C PRO A 454 11.41 12.20 -39.89
N GLY A 455 11.69 11.86 -38.63
CA GLY A 455 11.32 12.69 -37.48
C GLY A 455 10.24 12.11 -36.58
N ARG A 456 9.60 11.00 -36.96
CA ARG A 456 8.58 10.34 -36.15
C ARG A 456 9.05 10.02 -34.75
N LEU A 457 8.20 10.29 -33.78
CA LEU A 457 8.40 9.99 -32.38
C LEU A 457 7.37 8.99 -31.90
N LEU A 458 7.78 8.08 -31.02
CA LEU A 458 6.89 7.26 -30.22
C LEU A 458 6.64 7.98 -28.89
N VAL A 459 5.38 8.29 -28.59
CA VAL A 459 4.96 8.93 -27.33
C VAL A 459 4.10 7.95 -26.54
N LEU A 460 4.43 7.74 -25.27
CA LEU A 460 3.63 6.97 -24.32
C LEU A 460 2.85 7.94 -23.42
N ALA A 461 1.61 7.61 -23.09
CA ALA A 461 0.84 8.33 -22.08
C ALA A 461 1.32 8.00 -20.64
N GLU A 462 2.62 7.83 -20.43
CA GLU A 462 3.26 7.49 -19.15
C GLU A 462 4.29 8.55 -18.78
N ARG A 463 4.51 8.73 -17.47
CA ARG A 463 5.57 9.59 -16.97
C ARG A 463 6.92 9.14 -17.49
N ALA A 464 7.74 10.11 -17.92
CA ALA A 464 9.10 9.88 -18.35
C ALA A 464 9.92 9.27 -17.19
N ASP A 465 10.59 8.17 -17.47
CA ASP A 465 11.35 7.42 -16.47
C ASP A 465 12.53 6.69 -17.12
N ALA A 466 13.67 6.64 -16.43
CA ALA A 466 14.88 6.00 -16.95
C ALA A 466 14.74 4.47 -17.11
N GLY A 467 13.71 3.86 -16.52
CA GLY A 467 13.37 2.45 -16.68
C GLY A 467 12.70 2.13 -18.03
N TRP A 468 12.15 3.10 -18.74
CA TRP A 468 11.57 2.86 -20.05
C TRP A 468 12.65 2.61 -21.11
N ARG A 469 12.46 1.56 -21.90
CA ARG A 469 13.34 1.21 -23.01
C ARG A 469 12.51 0.88 -24.24
N ALA A 470 12.94 1.40 -25.37
CA ALA A 470 12.38 1.08 -26.67
C ALA A 470 13.48 0.60 -27.63
N THR A 471 13.16 -0.41 -28.43
CA THR A 471 14.05 -0.92 -29.48
C THR A 471 13.29 -1.11 -30.78
N LEU A 472 13.91 -0.79 -31.91
CA LEU A 472 13.41 -1.08 -33.26
C LEU A 472 14.37 -2.06 -33.94
N ASP A 473 13.87 -3.25 -34.32
CA ASP A 473 14.68 -4.36 -34.85
C ASP A 473 15.88 -4.69 -33.95
N GLY A 474 15.69 -4.61 -32.63
CA GLY A 474 16.71 -4.85 -31.62
C GLY A 474 17.71 -3.70 -31.41
N ARG A 475 17.61 -2.59 -32.16
CA ARG A 475 18.44 -1.40 -31.95
C ARG A 475 17.78 -0.46 -30.95
N PRO A 476 18.49 0.03 -29.91
CA PRO A 476 17.90 0.92 -28.93
C PRO A 476 17.53 2.26 -29.56
N LEU A 477 16.32 2.73 -29.23
CA LEU A 477 15.85 4.07 -29.60
C LEU A 477 16.31 5.09 -28.55
N ARG A 478 16.56 6.32 -29.00
CA ARG A 478 16.94 7.42 -28.10
C ARG A 478 15.70 7.98 -27.43
N ALA A 479 15.71 8.05 -26.11
CA ALA A 479 14.68 8.78 -25.37
C ALA A 479 14.84 10.30 -25.57
N VAL A 480 13.72 10.99 -25.76
CA VAL A 480 13.64 12.46 -25.82
C VAL A 480 12.91 12.92 -24.57
N THR A 481 13.43 13.97 -23.95
CA THR A 481 12.81 14.60 -22.78
C THR A 481 12.19 15.90 -23.24
N ASP A 482 10.91 15.84 -23.57
CA ASP A 482 10.10 17.00 -23.94
C ASP A 482 8.73 16.87 -23.29
N GLY A 483 8.48 17.67 -22.26
CA GLY A 483 7.34 17.49 -21.35
C GLY A 483 7.50 16.33 -20.37
N TRP A 484 6.35 15.88 -19.81
CA TRP A 484 6.31 14.81 -18.82
C TRP A 484 6.18 13.40 -19.40
N ARG A 485 5.75 13.29 -20.67
CA ARG A 485 5.47 12.02 -21.35
C ARG A 485 6.77 11.33 -21.75
N GLN A 486 6.79 10.00 -21.66
CA GLN A 486 7.90 9.22 -22.16
C GLN A 486 7.89 9.19 -23.70
N THR A 487 8.95 9.70 -24.31
CA THR A 487 9.06 9.82 -25.78
C THR A 487 10.36 9.20 -26.32
N PHE A 488 10.31 8.58 -27.50
CA PHE A 488 11.45 7.97 -28.19
C PHE A 488 11.54 8.38 -29.67
N GLU A 489 12.75 8.60 -30.17
CA GLU A 489 12.99 8.82 -31.60
C GLU A 489 12.90 7.51 -32.38
N VAL A 490 11.98 7.43 -33.34
CA VAL A 490 11.80 6.25 -34.19
C VAL A 490 12.47 6.48 -35.55
N GLY A 491 12.27 7.66 -36.13
CA GLY A 491 12.76 7.98 -37.47
C GLY A 491 11.95 7.33 -38.60
N ALA A 492 12.53 7.31 -39.81
CA ALA A 492 11.82 6.92 -41.03
C ALA A 492 11.64 5.39 -41.18
N ALA A 493 12.47 4.59 -40.52
CA ALA A 493 12.43 3.13 -40.65
C ALA A 493 11.18 2.54 -39.98
N GLY A 494 10.59 1.52 -40.62
CA GLY A 494 9.65 0.60 -39.97
C GLY A 494 10.39 -0.64 -39.48
N GLY A 495 9.69 -1.49 -38.71
CA GLY A 495 10.28 -2.71 -38.15
C GLY A 495 9.57 -3.17 -36.88
N ASP A 496 10.18 -4.12 -36.20
CA ASP A 496 9.68 -4.68 -34.95
C ASP A 496 10.01 -3.76 -33.78
N LEU A 497 8.98 -3.09 -33.27
CA LEU A 497 9.04 -2.20 -32.12
C LEU A 497 8.74 -2.98 -30.84
N VAL A 498 9.68 -2.91 -29.90
CA VAL A 498 9.50 -3.42 -28.55
C VAL A 498 9.70 -2.28 -27.56
N VAL A 499 8.73 -2.09 -26.67
CA VAL A 499 8.79 -1.08 -25.60
C VAL A 499 8.41 -1.75 -24.30
N GLU A 500 9.22 -1.53 -23.27
CA GLU A 500 9.00 -2.14 -21.96
C GLU A 500 9.58 -1.26 -20.86
N HIS A 501 8.98 -1.32 -19.67
CA HIS A 501 9.56 -0.77 -18.46
C HIS A 501 10.40 -1.83 -17.75
N ARG A 502 11.68 -1.53 -17.55
CA ARG A 502 12.60 -2.37 -16.76
C ARG A 502 13.31 -1.52 -15.72
N ALA A 503 12.96 -1.72 -14.46
CA ALA A 503 13.77 -1.23 -13.35
C ALA A 503 15.19 -1.79 -13.46
N THR A 504 16.17 -0.88 -13.56
CA THR A 504 17.57 -1.17 -13.91
C THR A 504 18.20 -2.26 -13.04
N ASP A 505 17.86 -2.31 -11.76
CA ASP A 505 18.44 -3.23 -10.78
C ASP A 505 17.55 -4.43 -10.42
N ARG A 506 16.34 -4.53 -11.01
CA ARG A 506 15.35 -5.55 -10.64
C ARG A 506 15.91 -6.95 -10.78
N THR A 507 16.54 -7.27 -11.91
CA THR A 507 17.06 -8.61 -12.18
C THR A 507 18.14 -9.01 -11.19
N VAL A 508 19.12 -8.14 -10.95
CA VAL A 508 20.21 -8.38 -10.00
C VAL A 508 19.63 -8.63 -8.61
N TRP A 509 18.65 -7.81 -8.22
CA TRP A 509 18.04 -7.91 -6.90
C TRP A 509 17.15 -9.14 -6.72
N THR A 510 16.35 -9.49 -7.73
CA THR A 510 15.56 -10.73 -7.73
C THR A 510 16.47 -11.95 -7.61
N VAL A 511 17.61 -11.98 -8.33
CA VAL A 511 18.59 -13.06 -8.19
C VAL A 511 19.15 -13.11 -6.78
N ALA A 512 19.52 -11.97 -6.19
CA ALA A 512 20.00 -11.91 -4.80
C ALA A 512 18.96 -12.44 -3.81
N GLN A 513 17.68 -12.03 -3.94
CA GLN A 513 16.57 -12.52 -3.12
C GLN A 513 16.38 -14.04 -3.24
N VAL A 514 16.37 -14.57 -4.46
CA VAL A 514 16.22 -16.02 -4.70
C VAL A 514 17.38 -16.79 -4.09
N VAL A 515 18.63 -16.37 -4.33
CA VAL A 515 19.83 -17.04 -3.81
C VAL A 515 19.86 -17.02 -2.28
N VAL A 516 19.62 -15.86 -1.67
CA VAL A 516 19.64 -15.71 -0.20
C VAL A 516 18.47 -16.44 0.46
N GLY A 517 17.28 -16.39 -0.15
CA GLY A 517 16.11 -17.13 0.29
C GLY A 517 16.33 -18.64 0.24
N ALA A 518 16.85 -19.15 -0.88
CA ALA A 518 17.17 -20.57 -1.03
C ALA A 518 18.23 -21.03 -0.02
N LEU A 519 19.29 -20.24 0.18
CA LEU A 519 20.32 -20.54 1.18
C LEU A 519 19.75 -20.54 2.60
N ALA A 520 18.91 -19.56 2.94
CA ALA A 520 18.26 -19.48 4.24
C ALA A 520 17.31 -20.66 4.50
N LEU A 521 16.59 -21.10 3.47
CA LEU A 521 15.74 -22.29 3.51
C LEU A 521 16.57 -23.57 3.72
N LEU A 522 17.64 -23.74 2.94
CA LEU A 522 18.52 -24.90 3.04
C LEU A 522 19.18 -24.99 4.43
N LEU A 523 19.60 -23.85 5.00
CA LEU A 523 20.15 -23.76 6.35
C LEU A 523 19.10 -24.00 7.45
N ALA A 524 17.81 -23.79 7.15
CA ALA A 524 16.72 -24.05 8.07
C ALA A 524 16.33 -25.54 8.11
N LEU A 525 16.70 -26.33 7.09
CA LEU A 525 16.38 -27.75 7.04
C LEU A 525 17.09 -28.51 8.18
N PRO A 526 16.37 -29.40 8.90
CA PRO A 526 16.95 -30.14 10.00
C PRO A 526 17.92 -31.20 9.47
N VAL A 527 19.21 -30.88 9.43
CA VAL A 527 20.24 -31.87 9.11
C VAL A 527 20.42 -32.77 10.32
N ARG A 528 20.08 -34.05 10.15
CA ARG A 528 20.25 -35.10 11.15
C ARG A 528 21.73 -35.19 11.53
N ARG A 529 22.10 -34.59 12.68
CA ARG A 529 23.47 -34.69 13.22
C ARG A 529 23.78 -36.17 13.46
N ARG A 530 24.71 -36.74 12.70
CA ARG A 530 25.33 -38.02 13.08
C ARG A 530 25.97 -37.81 14.44
N ARG A 531 25.47 -38.50 15.47
CA ARG A 531 26.16 -38.59 16.76
C ARG A 531 27.53 -39.20 16.46
N ALA A 532 28.58 -38.39 16.52
CA ALA A 532 29.93 -38.94 16.63
C ALA A 532 29.92 -39.77 17.91
N GLY A 533 29.94 -41.09 17.77
CA GLY A 533 30.15 -41.99 18.90
C GLY A 533 31.43 -41.55 19.60
N ARG A 534 31.35 -41.34 20.92
CA ARG A 534 32.55 -41.30 21.76
C ARG A 534 33.32 -42.59 21.48
N ARG A 535 34.51 -42.46 20.90
CA ARG A 535 35.53 -43.49 20.98
C ARG A 535 36.33 -43.26 22.25
#